data_AF-A0AAD7UBR8-F1
#
_entry.id   AF-A0AAD7UBR8-F1
#
_cell.length_a   1.000
_cell.length_b   1.000
_cell.length_c   1.000
_cell.angle_alpha   90.00
_cell.angle_beta   90.00
_cell.angle_gamma   90.00
#
_symmetry.space_group_name_H-M   'P 1'
#
loop_
_entity.id
_entity.type
_entity.pdbx_description
1 polymer ?
#
loop_
_entity_poly.entity_id
_entity_poly.type
_entity_poly.pdbx_seq_one_letter_code
_entity_poly.pdbx_strand_id
1 'polypeptide(L)'
;MAFHGRTIAAYLVHECAHSSVFYEPAWNTRLGVFALWVCGCPYVDFQHIKALHLAHHRDRADTTSFDYQAELEALPRLIPIVLALEYCFVPAVETLIHLRIALYPPQKRCSMTAACGSAVLVALWAFIWRKGGWPALGRHCLAAALLIHFLSIHDAFQHTFDVITPDDVNYVPGPGARTAEYEDKNTYSNLVSARYPAINLLSLNFGFHNAHHKKPMAPWYDLPEIHAKYYGVDTPQVLPFADIVHTWIHNRVRRVLEPDYGVVGTLGTPGRADAFVGALGVSFLTA
;
A
#
# COMPACT_ATOMS: atom_id res chain seq x y z
N MET A 1 9.41 -0.26 -18.36
CA MET A 1 9.67 0.76 -17.33
C MET A 1 10.35 0.07 -16.14
N ALA A 2 11.39 0.68 -15.57
CA ALA A 2 12.10 0.09 -14.44
C ALA A 2 11.23 0.10 -13.17
N PHE A 3 11.33 -0.96 -12.36
CA PHE A 3 10.63 -1.13 -11.07
C PHE A 3 10.66 0.16 -10.23
N HIS A 4 11.85 0.74 -10.01
CA HIS A 4 12.00 1.91 -9.15
C HIS A 4 11.25 3.15 -9.65
N GLY A 5 11.16 3.37 -10.97
CA GLY A 5 10.40 4.49 -11.51
C GLY A 5 8.90 4.39 -11.20
N ARG A 6 8.37 3.17 -11.08
CA ARG A 6 6.99 2.93 -10.63
C ARG A 6 6.84 3.08 -9.13
N THR A 7 7.85 2.72 -8.35
CA THR A 7 7.87 2.96 -6.90
C THR A 7 7.75 4.46 -6.60
N ILE A 8 8.56 5.29 -7.27
CA ILE A 8 8.46 6.76 -7.11
C ILE A 8 7.09 7.27 -7.56
N ALA A 9 6.54 6.75 -8.66
CA ALA A 9 5.20 7.12 -9.09
C ALA A 9 4.14 6.76 -8.05
N ALA A 10 4.19 5.56 -7.44
CA ALA A 10 3.24 5.15 -6.42
C ALA A 10 3.23 6.10 -5.22
N TYR A 11 4.41 6.47 -4.71
CA TYR A 11 4.50 7.46 -3.63
C TYR A 11 4.15 8.88 -4.07
N LEU A 12 4.33 9.24 -5.35
CA LEU A 12 3.77 10.50 -5.86
C LEU A 12 2.24 10.50 -5.90
N VAL A 13 1.58 9.35 -6.15
CA VAL A 13 0.12 9.26 -6.01
C VAL A 13 -0.27 9.60 -4.56
N HIS A 14 0.47 9.08 -3.57
CA HIS A 14 0.28 9.37 -2.15
C HIS A 14 0.45 10.87 -1.84
N GLU A 15 1.58 11.47 -2.24
CA GLU A 15 1.84 12.90 -2.02
C GLU A 15 0.77 13.80 -2.68
N CYS A 16 0.32 13.41 -3.88
CA CYS A 16 -0.76 14.13 -4.56
C CYS A 16 -2.10 14.03 -3.82
N ALA A 17 -2.39 12.91 -3.15
CA ALA A 17 -3.61 12.76 -2.36
C ALA A 17 -3.66 13.77 -1.20
N HIS A 18 -2.52 14.00 -0.55
CA HIS A 18 -2.35 15.04 0.48
C HIS A 18 -2.19 16.46 -0.06
N SER A 19 -2.09 16.60 -1.39
CA SER A 19 -1.84 17.89 -2.04
C SER A 19 -0.52 18.53 -1.59
N SER A 20 0.49 17.72 -1.26
CA SER A 20 1.80 18.17 -0.78
C SER A 20 2.78 18.53 -1.91
N VAL A 21 2.48 18.16 -3.16
CA VAL A 21 3.37 18.40 -4.31
C VAL A 21 3.21 19.80 -4.90
N PHE A 22 1.96 20.22 -5.12
CA PHE A 22 1.65 21.54 -5.68
C PHE A 22 0.71 22.31 -4.77
N TYR A 23 0.82 23.64 -4.78
CA TYR A 23 -0.13 24.51 -4.08
C TYR A 23 -1.57 24.37 -4.64
N GLU A 24 -1.71 24.24 -5.96
CA GLU A 24 -3.00 24.16 -6.64
C GLU A 24 -3.51 22.69 -6.66
N PRO A 25 -4.70 22.40 -6.08
CA PRO A 25 -5.23 21.04 -6.00
C PRO A 25 -5.43 20.35 -7.36
N ALA A 26 -5.72 21.12 -8.40
CA ALA A 26 -5.91 20.58 -9.75
C ALA A 26 -4.64 19.95 -10.32
N TRP A 27 -3.45 20.51 -10.02
CA TRP A 27 -2.17 19.96 -10.49
C TRP A 27 -1.80 18.67 -9.76
N ASN A 28 -2.07 18.58 -8.45
CA ASN A 28 -1.94 17.32 -7.71
C ASN A 28 -2.85 16.24 -8.28
N THR A 29 -4.11 16.56 -8.59
CA THR A 29 -5.03 15.62 -9.21
C THR A 29 -4.51 15.09 -10.56
N ARG A 30 -4.04 15.99 -11.43
CA ARG A 30 -3.50 15.60 -12.74
C ARG A 30 -2.25 14.72 -12.61
N LEU A 31 -1.33 15.09 -11.71
CA LEU A 31 -0.11 14.32 -11.47
C LEU A 31 -0.43 12.94 -10.84
N GLY A 32 -1.35 12.89 -9.88
CA GLY A 32 -1.79 11.66 -9.24
C GLY A 32 -2.41 10.68 -10.24
N VAL A 33 -3.30 11.17 -11.13
CA VAL A 33 -3.85 10.35 -12.23
C VAL A 33 -2.72 9.86 -13.14
N PHE A 34 -1.80 10.74 -13.56
CA PHE A 34 -0.67 10.33 -14.41
C PHE A 34 0.22 9.28 -13.72
N ALA A 35 0.48 9.43 -12.42
CA ALA A 35 1.29 8.49 -11.66
C ALA A 35 0.61 7.12 -11.53
N LEU A 36 -0.72 7.04 -11.38
CA LEU A 36 -1.47 5.77 -11.46
C LEU A 36 -1.28 5.06 -12.80
N TRP A 37 -1.26 5.80 -13.92
CA TRP A 37 -0.95 5.22 -15.23
C TRP A 37 0.47 4.62 -15.28
N VAL A 38 1.45 5.30 -14.68
CA VAL A 38 2.83 4.80 -14.58
C VAL A 38 2.91 3.51 -13.74
N CYS A 39 2.18 3.47 -12.63
CA CYS A 39 2.07 2.27 -11.78
C CYS A 39 1.42 1.08 -12.50
N GLY A 40 0.62 1.34 -13.54
CA GLY A 40 -0.17 0.32 -14.24
C GLY A 40 -1.53 0.09 -13.60
N CYS A 41 -2.06 1.10 -12.90
CA CYS A 41 -3.35 1.07 -12.22
C CYS A 41 -4.32 2.16 -12.75
N PRO A 42 -4.44 2.40 -14.07
CA PRO A 42 -5.33 3.43 -14.61
C PRO A 42 -6.81 3.11 -14.45
N TYR A 43 -7.15 1.91 -13.97
CA TYR A 43 -8.50 1.47 -13.65
C TYR A 43 -8.95 1.85 -12.24
N VAL A 44 -8.08 2.48 -11.46
CA VAL A 44 -8.43 3.02 -10.14
C VAL A 44 -8.64 4.51 -10.26
N ASP A 45 -9.67 5.03 -9.60
CA ASP A 45 -9.97 6.45 -9.59
C ASP A 45 -9.14 7.18 -8.52
N PHE A 46 -8.42 8.22 -8.93
CA PHE A 46 -7.56 8.96 -8.02
C PHE A 46 -8.33 9.67 -6.91
N GLN A 47 -9.54 10.17 -7.18
CA GLN A 47 -10.34 10.83 -6.15
C GLN A 47 -10.84 9.84 -5.10
N HIS A 48 -11.16 8.61 -5.52
CA HIS A 48 -11.48 7.52 -4.62
C HIS A 48 -10.31 7.17 -3.69
N ILE A 49 -9.13 6.91 -4.25
CA ILE A 49 -7.89 6.66 -3.48
C ILE A 49 -7.64 7.81 -2.48
N LYS A 50 -7.73 9.06 -2.96
CA LYS A 50 -7.55 10.25 -2.10
C LYS A 50 -8.57 10.27 -0.96
N ALA A 51 -9.85 10.00 -1.25
CA ALA A 51 -10.90 10.01 -0.24
C ALA A 51 -10.67 8.94 0.83
N LEU A 52 -10.32 7.71 0.43
CA LEU A 52 -10.06 6.62 1.36
C LEU A 52 -8.82 6.86 2.20
N HIS A 53 -7.74 7.38 1.60
CA HIS A 53 -6.54 7.67 2.35
C HIS A 53 -6.72 8.83 3.34
N LEU A 54 -7.46 9.88 2.97
CA LEU A 54 -7.81 10.94 3.93
C LEU A 54 -8.75 10.45 5.04
N ALA A 55 -9.65 9.50 4.72
CA ALA A 55 -10.50 8.85 5.72
C ALA A 55 -9.68 7.98 6.69
N HIS A 56 -8.64 7.29 6.20
CA HIS A 56 -7.69 6.56 7.03
C HIS A 56 -7.01 7.46 8.08
N HIS A 57 -6.53 8.64 7.70
CA HIS A 57 -5.98 9.62 8.66
C HIS A 57 -7.03 10.16 9.65
N ARG A 58 -8.24 10.45 9.15
CA ARG A 58 -9.31 11.02 9.97
C ARG A 58 -9.85 10.02 11.00
N ASP A 59 -10.03 8.77 10.60
CA ASP A 59 -10.71 7.75 11.39
C ASP A 59 -9.73 6.79 12.08
N ARG A 60 -8.42 6.87 11.74
CA ARG A 60 -7.31 6.07 12.30
C ARG A 60 -7.57 4.57 12.17
N ALA A 61 -8.00 4.18 10.97
CA ALA A 61 -8.38 2.82 10.63
C ALA A 61 -7.89 2.49 9.23
N ASP A 62 -7.56 1.23 9.00
CA ASP A 62 -7.26 0.76 7.65
C ASP A 62 -8.56 0.36 6.99
N THR A 63 -8.82 0.95 5.82
CA THR A 63 -10.04 0.66 5.05
C THR A 63 -9.66 -0.06 3.78
N THR A 64 -10.26 -1.23 3.58
CA THR A 64 -10.07 -2.02 2.36
C THR A 64 -11.17 -1.70 1.36
N SER A 65 -10.88 -1.92 0.08
CA SER A 65 -11.88 -1.77 -1.00
C SER A 65 -12.97 -2.85 -0.92
N PHE A 66 -12.66 -4.04 -0.39
CA PHE A 66 -13.58 -5.16 -0.16
C PHE A 66 -12.96 -6.25 0.74
N ASP A 67 -13.78 -7.20 1.21
CA ASP A 67 -13.34 -8.35 2.01
C ASP A 67 -12.80 -9.48 1.13
N TYR A 68 -11.50 -9.49 0.87
CA TYR A 68 -10.88 -10.57 0.09
C TYR A 68 -10.87 -11.91 0.84
N GLN A 69 -10.86 -11.90 2.18
CA GLN A 69 -10.86 -13.12 2.97
C GLN A 69 -12.22 -13.81 2.86
N ALA A 70 -13.31 -13.06 2.99
CA ALA A 70 -14.66 -13.59 2.75
C ALA A 70 -14.84 -14.12 1.31
N GLU A 71 -14.26 -13.47 0.30
CA GLU A 71 -14.29 -13.99 -1.08
C GLU A 71 -13.50 -15.31 -1.22
N LEU A 72 -12.35 -15.45 -0.55
CA LEU A 72 -11.58 -16.70 -0.53
C LEU A 72 -12.29 -17.82 0.23
N GLU A 73 -12.95 -17.51 1.34
CA GLU A 73 -13.77 -18.45 2.11
C GLU A 73 -14.99 -18.95 1.32
N ALA A 74 -15.58 -18.09 0.49
CA ALA A 74 -16.64 -18.48 -0.45
C ALA A 74 -16.13 -19.38 -1.60
N LEU A 75 -14.82 -19.37 -1.88
CA LEU A 75 -14.17 -20.15 -2.93
C LEU A 75 -13.00 -20.99 -2.36
N PRO A 76 -13.26 -21.94 -1.44
CA PRO A 76 -12.21 -22.60 -0.66
C PRO A 76 -11.23 -23.43 -1.49
N ARG A 77 -11.61 -23.78 -2.73
CA ARG A 77 -10.72 -24.46 -3.70
C ARG A 77 -9.57 -23.56 -4.19
N LEU A 78 -9.72 -22.24 -4.12
CA LEU A 78 -8.69 -21.28 -4.51
C LEU A 78 -7.66 -21.04 -3.41
N ILE A 79 -8.02 -21.22 -2.13
CA ILE A 79 -7.14 -21.02 -0.98
C ILE A 79 -5.78 -21.73 -1.17
N PRO A 80 -5.69 -23.06 -1.42
CA PRO A 80 -4.40 -23.72 -1.56
C PRO A 80 -3.56 -23.18 -2.72
N ILE A 81 -4.20 -22.69 -3.80
CA ILE A 81 -3.51 -22.07 -4.94
C ILE A 81 -2.93 -20.72 -4.53
N VAL A 82 -3.73 -19.87 -3.87
CA VAL A 82 -3.26 -18.57 -3.37
C VAL A 82 -2.12 -18.75 -2.37
N LEU A 83 -2.26 -19.65 -1.41
CA LEU A 83 -1.21 -19.95 -0.43
C LEU A 83 0.08 -20.46 -1.10
N ALA A 84 -0.04 -21.32 -2.11
CA ALA A 84 1.12 -21.83 -2.86
C ALA A 84 1.81 -20.72 -3.68
N LEU A 85 1.04 -19.80 -4.27
CA LEU A 85 1.58 -18.65 -4.99
C LEU A 85 2.30 -17.69 -4.04
N GLU A 86 1.68 -17.33 -2.92
CA GLU A 86 2.29 -16.47 -1.88
C GLU A 86 3.54 -17.12 -1.27
N TYR A 87 3.52 -18.44 -1.07
CA TYR A 87 4.71 -19.19 -0.65
C TYR A 87 5.88 -19.00 -1.64
N CYS A 88 5.58 -18.98 -2.94
CA CYS A 88 6.52 -18.76 -4.03
C CYS A 88 6.83 -17.28 -4.33
N PHE A 89 6.42 -16.34 -3.46
CA PHE A 89 6.58 -14.90 -3.69
C PHE A 89 5.89 -14.40 -4.97
N VAL A 90 4.78 -15.02 -5.35
CA VAL A 90 3.86 -14.45 -6.32
C VAL A 90 2.76 -13.73 -5.52
N PRO A 91 2.61 -12.40 -5.64
CA PRO A 91 1.68 -11.62 -4.82
C PRO A 91 0.23 -11.83 -5.28
N ALA A 92 -0.31 -13.00 -4.97
CA ALA A 92 -1.57 -13.49 -5.48
C ALA A 92 -2.76 -12.70 -4.92
N VAL A 93 -2.75 -12.39 -3.62
CA VAL A 93 -3.86 -11.63 -3.00
C VAL A 93 -3.95 -10.24 -3.61
N GLU A 94 -2.82 -9.52 -3.68
CA GLU A 94 -2.79 -8.19 -4.28
C GLU A 94 -3.19 -8.22 -5.77
N THR A 95 -2.75 -9.24 -6.50
CA THR A 95 -3.14 -9.43 -7.91
C THR A 95 -4.66 -9.67 -8.04
N LEU A 96 -5.26 -10.45 -7.12
CA LEU A 96 -6.70 -10.68 -7.08
C LEU A 96 -7.46 -9.39 -6.78
N ILE A 97 -6.97 -8.56 -5.86
CA ILE A 97 -7.55 -7.24 -5.55
C ILE A 97 -7.50 -6.31 -6.76
N HIS A 98 -6.34 -6.16 -7.39
CA HIS A 98 -6.22 -5.39 -8.62
C HIS A 98 -7.14 -5.90 -9.73
N LEU A 99 -7.24 -7.22 -9.91
CA LEU A 99 -8.13 -7.83 -10.89
C LEU A 99 -9.60 -7.53 -10.56
N ARG A 100 -9.99 -7.65 -9.28
CA ARG A 100 -11.35 -7.38 -8.81
C ARG A 100 -11.75 -5.94 -9.09
N ILE A 101 -10.89 -4.99 -8.74
CA ILE A 101 -11.11 -3.56 -8.97
C ILE A 101 -11.20 -3.26 -10.48
N ALA A 102 -10.28 -3.80 -11.28
CA ALA A 102 -10.29 -3.64 -12.73
C ALA A 102 -11.54 -4.22 -13.41
N LEU A 103 -12.15 -5.24 -12.79
CA LEU A 103 -13.36 -5.93 -13.27
C LEU A 103 -14.67 -5.42 -12.66
N TYR A 104 -14.66 -4.46 -11.72
CA TYR A 104 -15.92 -3.92 -11.16
C TYR A 104 -16.87 -3.48 -12.29
N PRO A 105 -18.19 -3.69 -12.14
CA PRO A 105 -19.13 -3.27 -13.16
C PRO A 105 -19.06 -1.75 -13.36
N PRO A 106 -19.25 -1.21 -14.58
CA PRO A 106 -19.11 0.21 -14.86
C PRO A 106 -19.90 1.14 -13.93
N GLN A 107 -21.03 0.67 -13.40
CA GLN A 107 -21.88 1.40 -12.43
C GLN A 107 -21.22 1.56 -11.06
N LYS A 108 -20.30 0.66 -10.69
CA LYS A 108 -19.46 0.72 -9.48
C LYS A 108 -18.06 1.25 -9.77
N ARG A 109 -17.67 1.42 -11.05
CA ARG A 109 -16.43 2.11 -11.41
C ARG A 109 -16.62 3.60 -11.18
N CYS A 110 -15.74 4.19 -10.38
CA CYS A 110 -15.82 5.61 -10.05
C CYS A 110 -15.65 6.54 -11.27
N SER A 111 -15.15 6.07 -12.42
CA SER A 111 -15.02 6.91 -13.63
C SER A 111 -14.94 6.15 -14.97
N MET A 112 -15.40 6.79 -16.06
CA MET A 112 -15.18 6.32 -17.44
C MET A 112 -13.69 6.15 -17.78
N THR A 113 -12.84 6.99 -17.19
CA THR A 113 -11.37 6.91 -17.30
C THR A 113 -10.83 5.58 -16.81
N ALA A 114 -11.41 5.01 -15.75
CA ALA A 114 -11.02 3.68 -15.27
C ALA A 114 -11.32 2.58 -16.30
N ALA A 115 -12.49 2.61 -16.93
CA ALA A 115 -12.87 1.63 -17.94
C ALA A 115 -12.01 1.71 -19.21
N CYS A 116 -11.74 2.92 -19.71
CA CYS A 116 -10.80 3.13 -20.81
C CYS A 116 -9.37 2.72 -20.40
N GLY A 117 -8.98 2.97 -19.15
CA GLY A 117 -7.71 2.55 -18.57
C GLY A 117 -7.46 1.05 -18.69
N SER A 118 -8.43 0.23 -18.29
CA SER A 118 -8.34 -1.24 -18.44
C SER A 118 -8.12 -1.67 -19.89
N ALA A 119 -8.87 -1.09 -20.84
CA ALA A 119 -8.73 -1.41 -22.25
C ALA A 119 -7.35 -1.03 -22.81
N VAL A 120 -6.84 0.14 -22.44
CA VAL A 120 -5.50 0.60 -22.84
C VAL A 120 -4.41 -0.28 -22.23
N LEU A 121 -4.56 -0.75 -20.99
CA LEU A 121 -3.62 -1.70 -20.42
C LEU A 121 -3.59 -3.01 -21.21
N VAL A 122 -4.74 -3.60 -21.53
CA VAL A 122 -4.78 -4.83 -22.35
C VAL A 122 -4.08 -4.59 -23.69
N ALA A 123 -4.31 -3.45 -24.33
CA ALA A 123 -3.63 -3.07 -25.57
C ALA A 123 -2.11 -2.89 -25.39
N LEU A 124 -1.66 -2.31 -24.27
CA LEU A 124 -0.25 -2.16 -23.94
C LEU A 124 0.43 -3.52 -23.73
N TRP A 125 -0.21 -4.43 -23.01
CA TRP A 125 0.29 -5.79 -22.79
C TRP A 125 0.38 -6.56 -24.10
N ALA A 126 -0.65 -6.48 -24.95
CA ALA A 126 -0.62 -7.05 -26.30
C ALA A 126 0.49 -6.43 -27.17
N PHE A 127 0.72 -5.12 -27.06
CA PHE A 127 1.80 -4.44 -27.76
C PHE A 127 3.19 -4.90 -27.29
N ILE A 128 3.42 -4.99 -25.98
CA ILE A 128 4.68 -5.50 -25.39
C ILE A 128 4.96 -6.92 -25.88
N TRP A 129 3.95 -7.80 -25.82
CA TRP A 129 4.07 -9.16 -26.30
C TRP A 129 4.35 -9.22 -27.81
N ARG A 130 3.62 -8.44 -28.62
CA ARG A 130 3.84 -8.39 -30.07
C ARG A 130 5.25 -7.91 -30.45
N LYS A 131 5.86 -7.04 -29.66
CA LYS A 131 7.19 -6.47 -29.94
C LYS A 131 8.36 -7.27 -29.37
N GLY A 132 8.17 -7.98 -28.27
CA GLY A 132 9.27 -8.67 -27.58
C GLY A 132 8.97 -10.09 -27.08
N GLY A 133 7.81 -10.64 -27.44
CA GLY A 133 7.37 -11.99 -27.09
C GLY A 133 7.20 -12.22 -25.59
N TRP A 134 7.21 -13.50 -25.21
CA TRP A 134 7.14 -13.95 -23.81
C TRP A 134 8.23 -13.36 -22.91
N PRO A 135 9.51 -13.20 -23.34
CA PRO A 135 10.53 -12.60 -22.48
C PRO A 135 10.22 -11.15 -22.10
N ALA A 136 9.67 -10.34 -23.01
CA ALA A 136 9.30 -8.97 -22.69
C ALA A 136 8.11 -8.90 -21.73
N LEU A 137 7.13 -9.79 -21.92
CA LEU A 137 6.01 -9.93 -21.01
C LEU A 137 6.45 -10.38 -19.62
N GLY A 138 7.33 -11.39 -19.53
CA GLY A 138 7.89 -11.88 -18.27
C GLY A 138 8.63 -10.80 -17.49
N ARG A 139 9.44 -9.97 -18.16
CA ARG A 139 10.10 -8.81 -17.53
C ARG A 139 9.09 -7.77 -17.03
N HIS A 140 7.98 -7.58 -17.73
CA HIS A 140 6.92 -6.68 -17.30
C HIS A 140 6.21 -7.21 -16.05
N CYS A 141 5.86 -8.50 -16.03
CA CYS A 141 5.27 -9.15 -14.85
C CYS A 141 6.23 -9.11 -13.66
N LEU A 142 7.52 -9.38 -13.87
CA LEU A 142 8.53 -9.29 -12.82
C LEU A 142 8.62 -7.87 -12.24
N ALA A 143 8.63 -6.84 -13.09
CA ALA A 143 8.66 -5.45 -12.62
C ALA A 143 7.39 -5.05 -11.85
N ALA A 144 6.22 -5.59 -12.22
CA ALA A 144 4.98 -5.38 -11.48
C ALA A 144 4.99 -6.13 -10.13
N ALA A 145 5.44 -7.38 -10.10
CA ALA A 145 5.58 -8.16 -8.87
C ALA A 145 6.57 -7.51 -7.90
N LEU A 146 7.71 -7.00 -8.39
CA LEU A 146 8.67 -6.26 -7.55
C LEU A 146 8.06 -4.98 -6.97
N LEU A 147 7.26 -4.25 -7.76
CA LEU A 147 6.54 -3.06 -7.28
C LEU A 147 5.59 -3.46 -6.15
N ILE A 148 4.75 -4.46 -6.38
CA ILE A 148 3.78 -4.95 -5.38
C ILE A 148 4.50 -5.40 -4.12
N HIS A 149 5.59 -6.18 -4.22
CA HIS A 149 6.34 -6.60 -3.03
C HIS A 149 6.94 -5.43 -2.28
N PHE A 150 7.49 -4.44 -2.98
CA PHE A 150 8.05 -3.25 -2.34
C PHE A 150 6.98 -2.47 -1.59
N LEU A 151 5.83 -2.22 -2.22
CA LEU A 151 4.70 -1.53 -1.56
C LEU A 151 4.15 -2.36 -0.41
N SER A 152 3.94 -3.67 -0.61
CA SER A 152 3.46 -4.59 0.43
C SER A 152 4.36 -4.61 1.66
N ILE A 153 5.69 -4.60 1.50
CA ILE A 153 6.63 -4.56 2.64
C ILE A 153 6.47 -3.23 3.42
N HIS A 154 6.19 -2.12 2.74
CA HIS A 154 5.97 -0.86 3.42
C HIS A 154 4.58 -0.79 4.07
N ASP A 155 3.53 -0.99 3.27
CA ASP A 155 2.14 -0.82 3.70
C ASP A 155 1.76 -1.82 4.81
N ALA A 156 2.31 -3.05 4.78
CA ALA A 156 1.95 -4.09 5.75
C ALA A 156 2.34 -3.77 7.20
N PHE A 157 3.37 -2.94 7.43
CA PHE A 157 3.94 -2.74 8.78
C PHE A 157 3.88 -1.29 9.25
N GLN A 158 2.94 -0.53 8.70
CA GLN A 158 2.73 0.86 9.08
C GLN A 158 1.72 1.02 10.21
N HIS A 159 0.80 0.08 10.37
CA HIS A 159 -0.27 0.15 11.37
C HIS A 159 -0.55 -1.16 12.07
N THR A 160 -1.06 -1.04 13.30
CA THR A 160 -1.87 -2.06 13.99
C THR A 160 -3.30 -1.54 14.19
N PHE A 161 -3.79 -0.79 13.20
CA PHE A 161 -5.15 -0.23 13.20
C PHE A 161 -6.19 -1.33 13.00
N ASP A 162 -7.42 -1.05 13.45
CA ASP A 162 -8.55 -1.91 13.10
C ASP A 162 -8.83 -1.82 11.60
N VAL A 163 -9.21 -2.95 11.01
CA VAL A 163 -9.61 -3.02 9.61
C VAL A 163 -11.10 -2.76 9.50
N ILE A 164 -11.47 -1.78 8.68
CA ILE A 164 -12.85 -1.52 8.30
C ILE A 164 -13.03 -2.01 6.89
N THR A 165 -13.83 -3.06 6.73
CA THR A 165 -14.22 -3.56 5.43
C THR A 165 -15.63 -3.10 5.13
N PRO A 166 -15.85 -2.25 4.12
CA PRO A 166 -17.17 -1.76 3.81
C PRO A 166 -17.99 -2.80 3.02
N ASP A 167 -19.31 -2.82 3.22
CA ASP A 167 -20.25 -3.70 2.47
C ASP A 167 -20.36 -3.34 0.97
N ASP A 168 -19.94 -2.13 0.60
CA ASP A 168 -19.86 -1.62 -0.77
C ASP A 168 -18.59 -0.77 -0.91
N VAL A 169 -18.22 -0.32 -2.12
CA VAL A 169 -17.01 0.52 -2.37
C VAL A 169 -17.00 1.86 -1.62
N ASN A 170 -18.01 2.16 -0.80
CA ASN A 170 -18.10 3.42 -0.07
C ASN A 170 -17.56 3.26 1.35
N TYR A 171 -16.71 4.21 1.75
CA TYR A 171 -16.18 4.33 3.10
C TYR A 171 -17.28 4.28 4.18
N VAL A 172 -17.08 3.45 5.21
CA VAL A 172 -17.95 3.38 6.40
C VAL A 172 -17.17 3.90 7.62
N PRO A 173 -17.66 4.92 8.36
CA PRO A 173 -16.98 5.43 9.55
C PRO A 173 -16.86 4.37 10.64
N GLY A 174 -15.68 4.30 11.28
CA GLY A 174 -15.41 3.36 12.37
C GLY A 174 -16.13 3.70 13.70
N PRO A 175 -16.14 2.78 14.68
CA PRO A 175 -16.80 2.99 15.97
C PRO A 175 -16.04 4.02 16.82
N GLY A 176 -16.48 5.28 16.77
CA GLY A 176 -15.98 6.36 17.63
C GLY A 176 -14.60 6.90 17.24
N ALA A 177 -14.30 8.14 17.64
CA ALA A 177 -13.04 8.80 17.32
C ALA A 177 -11.89 8.18 18.14
N ARG A 178 -11.12 7.27 17.52
CA ARG A 178 -9.80 6.84 18.01
C ARG A 178 -8.97 8.08 18.35
N THR A 179 -8.21 8.05 19.44
CA THR A 179 -7.49 9.24 19.96
C THR A 179 -6.12 9.44 19.30
N ALA A 180 -5.50 10.60 19.52
CA ALA A 180 -4.12 10.81 19.07
C ALA A 180 -3.13 9.84 19.76
N GLU A 181 -3.43 9.45 21.00
CA GLU A 181 -2.67 8.43 21.70
C GLU A 181 -2.84 7.04 21.06
N TYR A 182 -4.03 6.70 20.57
CA TYR A 182 -4.24 5.48 19.80
C TYR A 182 -3.39 5.49 18.52
N GLU A 183 -3.40 6.59 17.77
CA GLU A 183 -2.63 6.74 16.54
C GLU A 183 -1.12 6.62 16.80
N ASP A 184 -0.58 7.34 17.79
CA ASP A 184 0.84 7.26 18.15
C ASP A 184 1.23 5.85 18.65
N LYS A 185 0.32 5.09 19.27
CA LYS A 185 0.60 3.71 19.72
C LYS A 185 0.55 2.69 18.59
N ASN A 186 -0.28 2.91 17.58
CA ASN A 186 -0.57 1.93 16.54
C ASN A 186 -0.03 2.32 15.15
N THR A 187 0.83 3.34 15.06
CA THR A 187 1.51 3.74 13.83
C THR A 187 3.01 3.50 13.97
N TYR A 188 3.65 3.00 12.91
CA TYR A 188 5.06 2.61 12.91
C TYR A 188 5.80 3.19 11.71
N SER A 189 7.01 3.69 11.95
CA SER A 189 7.95 4.10 10.91
C SER A 189 8.85 2.93 10.53
N ASN A 190 8.77 2.50 9.28
CA ASN A 190 9.54 1.40 8.69
C ASN A 190 10.65 1.94 7.78
N LEU A 191 11.60 2.64 8.39
CA LEU A 191 12.74 3.24 7.67
C LEU A 191 13.57 2.15 6.99
N VAL A 192 13.85 2.32 5.69
CA VAL A 192 14.77 1.43 4.96
C VAL A 192 16.16 1.48 5.58
N SER A 193 16.59 2.67 6.02
CA SER A 193 17.84 2.81 6.78
C SER A 193 17.84 4.01 7.71
N ALA A 194 18.01 3.76 9.01
CA ALA A 194 18.31 4.82 9.99
C ALA A 194 19.78 5.30 9.89
N ARG A 195 20.71 4.39 9.54
CA ARG A 195 22.15 4.68 9.45
C ARG A 195 22.50 5.53 8.23
N TYR A 196 21.82 5.31 7.11
CA TYR A 196 22.03 6.04 5.86
C TYR A 196 20.71 6.66 5.38
N PRO A 197 20.33 7.83 5.92
CA PRO A 197 19.00 8.41 5.68
C PRO A 197 18.64 8.60 4.21
N ALA A 198 19.63 8.86 3.35
CA ALA A 198 19.44 9.02 1.90
C ALA A 198 18.84 7.77 1.22
N ILE A 199 18.99 6.57 1.80
CA ILE A 199 18.40 5.35 1.26
C ILE A 199 16.86 5.39 1.36
N ASN A 200 16.29 6.12 2.32
CA ASN A 200 14.83 6.25 2.45
C ASN A 200 14.22 7.04 1.28
N LEU A 201 15.00 7.76 0.47
CA LEU A 201 14.53 8.39 -0.76
C LEU A 201 14.09 7.37 -1.83
N LEU A 202 14.45 6.09 -1.68
CA LEU A 202 13.94 5.02 -2.54
C LEU A 202 12.40 4.91 -2.53
N SER A 203 11.77 5.34 -1.42
CA SER A 203 10.33 5.41 -1.24
C SER A 203 9.84 6.84 -0.96
N LEU A 204 10.56 7.87 -1.44
CA LEU A 204 10.26 9.27 -1.11
C LEU A 204 10.04 9.45 0.40
N ASN A 205 10.94 8.95 1.25
CA ASN A 205 10.84 9.06 2.71
C ASN A 205 9.52 8.56 3.33
N PHE A 206 8.68 7.83 2.60
CA PHE A 206 7.38 7.36 3.07
C PHE A 206 7.48 6.50 4.34
N GLY A 207 8.62 5.81 4.51
CA GLY A 207 8.89 5.03 5.72
C GLY A 207 8.92 5.83 7.02
N PHE A 208 9.05 7.16 6.97
CA PHE A 208 8.87 8.05 8.13
C PHE A 208 7.38 8.25 8.47
N HIS A 209 6.65 7.13 8.58
CA HIS A 209 5.20 7.12 8.58
C HIS A 209 4.56 7.82 9.79
N ASN A 210 5.19 7.74 10.97
CA ASN A 210 4.69 8.49 12.13
C ASN A 210 4.78 10.01 11.91
N ALA A 211 5.86 10.47 11.29
CA ALA A 211 6.00 11.88 10.95
C ALA A 211 4.96 12.30 9.92
N HIS A 212 4.66 11.42 8.97
CA HIS A 212 3.58 11.60 8.02
C HIS A 212 2.22 11.73 8.73
N HIS A 213 1.83 10.80 9.60
CA HIS A 213 0.61 10.90 10.41
C HIS A 213 0.55 12.15 11.28
N LYS A 214 1.69 12.59 11.82
CA LYS A 214 1.77 13.84 12.60
C LYS A 214 1.49 15.08 11.77
N LYS A 215 1.88 15.07 10.49
CA LYS A 215 1.82 16.20 9.55
C LYS A 215 1.52 15.68 8.13
N PRO A 216 0.28 15.25 7.83
CA PRO A 216 -0.03 14.54 6.59
C PRO A 216 0.14 15.40 5.33
N MET A 217 0.00 16.72 5.46
CA MET A 217 0.23 17.66 4.36
C MET A 217 1.71 18.07 4.19
N ALA A 218 2.61 17.61 5.06
CA ALA A 218 4.03 17.89 4.90
C ALA A 218 4.59 17.04 3.73
N PRO A 219 5.39 17.65 2.84
CA PRO A 219 5.98 16.91 1.74
C PRO A 219 7.04 15.94 2.24
N TRP A 220 7.27 14.88 1.47
CA TRP A 220 8.22 13.82 1.80
C TRP A 220 9.62 14.27 2.25
N TYR A 221 10.14 15.38 1.71
CA TYR A 221 11.48 15.86 2.03
C TYR A 221 11.59 16.48 3.42
N ASP A 222 10.48 16.87 4.04
CA ASP A 222 10.43 17.41 5.41
C ASP A 222 10.25 16.32 6.47
N LEU A 223 9.79 15.13 6.09
CA LEU A 223 9.49 14.03 7.01
C LEU A 223 10.66 13.64 7.93
N PRO A 224 11.93 13.60 7.47
CA PRO A 224 13.06 13.30 8.36
C PRO A 224 13.21 14.31 9.50
N GLU A 225 13.03 15.61 9.23
CA GLU A 225 13.10 16.67 10.25
C GLU A 225 11.94 16.57 11.24
N ILE A 226 10.72 16.35 10.72
CA ILE A 226 9.53 16.14 11.54
C ILE A 226 9.71 14.91 12.43
N HIS A 227 10.25 13.82 11.88
CA HIS A 227 10.53 12.61 12.64
C HIS A 227 11.53 12.86 13.77
N ALA A 228 12.64 13.56 13.50
CA ALA A 228 13.63 13.91 14.51
C ALA A 228 13.03 14.78 15.62
N LYS A 229 12.09 15.67 15.28
CA LYS A 229 11.45 16.59 16.23
C LYS A 229 10.46 15.88 17.17
N TYR A 230 9.69 14.91 16.68
CA TYR A 230 8.56 14.33 17.42
C TYR A 230 8.81 12.92 17.94
N TYR A 231 9.66 12.13 17.28
CA TYR A 231 9.81 10.70 17.56
C TYR A 231 11.27 10.35 17.86
N GLY A 232 12.22 10.73 17.00
CA GLY A 232 13.58 10.22 17.07
C GLY A 232 13.66 8.72 16.76
N VAL A 233 14.85 8.14 16.87
CA VAL A 233 15.11 6.75 16.42
C VAL A 233 14.90 5.68 17.51
N ASP A 234 14.89 6.06 18.78
CA ASP A 234 14.83 5.13 19.92
C ASP A 234 13.40 5.01 20.49
N THR A 235 12.41 4.80 19.61
CA THR A 235 11.00 4.64 20.02
C THR A 235 10.47 3.26 19.65
N PRO A 236 9.50 2.71 20.42
CA PRO A 236 8.82 1.47 20.06
C PRO A 236 8.18 1.51 18.66
N GLN A 237 7.88 2.69 18.16
CA GLN A 237 7.25 2.91 16.87
C GLN A 237 8.23 2.93 15.69
N VAL A 238 9.55 2.89 15.91
CA VAL A 238 10.53 2.70 14.83
C VAL A 238 10.91 1.24 14.75
N LEU A 239 10.56 0.60 13.64
CA LEU A 239 10.85 -0.82 13.40
C LEU A 239 12.12 -0.96 12.53
N PRO A 240 13.12 -1.75 12.95
CA PRO A 240 14.26 -2.05 12.10
C PRO A 240 13.83 -2.74 10.81
N PHE A 241 14.33 -2.26 9.66
CA PHE A 241 13.96 -2.82 8.35
C PHE A 241 14.26 -4.32 8.23
N ALA A 242 15.32 -4.80 8.88
CA ALA A 242 15.65 -6.23 8.89
C ALA A 242 14.56 -7.06 9.58
N ASP A 243 14.00 -6.56 10.68
CA ASP A 243 12.90 -7.22 11.40
C ASP A 243 11.64 -7.23 10.53
N ILE A 244 11.35 -6.12 9.84
CA ILE A 244 10.23 -5.99 8.89
C ILE A 244 10.35 -7.01 7.75
N VAL A 245 11.52 -7.09 7.09
CA VAL A 245 11.73 -8.06 6.01
C VAL A 245 11.67 -9.49 6.54
N HIS A 246 12.22 -9.75 7.74
CA HIS A 246 12.17 -11.04 8.40
C HIS A 246 10.71 -11.48 8.63
N THR A 247 9.91 -10.66 9.31
CA THR A 247 8.50 -10.98 9.57
C THR A 247 7.71 -11.07 8.27
N TRP A 248 8.01 -10.20 7.28
CA TRP A 248 7.32 -10.22 5.99
C TRP A 248 7.48 -11.57 5.28
N ILE A 249 8.71 -12.09 5.23
CA ILE A 249 9.05 -13.38 4.64
C ILE A 249 8.40 -14.53 5.42
N HIS A 250 8.56 -14.57 6.74
CA HIS A 250 8.10 -15.68 7.57
C HIS A 250 6.58 -15.78 7.63
N ASN A 251 5.89 -14.63 7.68
CA ASN A 251 4.44 -14.57 7.81
C ASN A 251 3.70 -14.47 6.47
N ARG A 252 4.37 -14.47 5.30
CA ARG A 252 3.71 -14.25 3.98
C ARG A 252 2.49 -15.14 3.69
N VAL A 253 2.57 -16.43 4.04
CA VAL A 253 1.47 -17.39 3.84
C VAL A 253 0.42 -17.23 4.93
N ARG A 254 0.85 -17.04 6.18
CA ARG A 254 -0.03 -16.84 7.34
C ARG A 254 -0.91 -15.60 7.15
N ARG A 255 -0.33 -14.50 6.67
CA ARG A 255 -0.98 -13.20 6.45
C ARG A 255 -2.23 -13.27 5.59
N VAL A 256 -2.30 -14.21 4.65
CA VAL A 256 -3.45 -14.37 3.74
C VAL A 256 -4.76 -14.59 4.50
N LEU A 257 -4.71 -15.30 5.63
CA LEU A 257 -5.90 -15.69 6.40
C LEU A 257 -5.85 -15.14 7.83
N GLU A 258 -4.91 -14.24 8.14
CA GLU A 258 -4.86 -13.62 9.47
C GLU A 258 -5.94 -12.53 9.56
N PRO A 259 -6.82 -12.57 10.56
CA PRO A 259 -7.93 -11.61 10.67
C PRO A 259 -7.48 -10.22 11.15
N ASP A 260 -6.30 -10.13 11.76
CA ASP A 260 -5.70 -8.90 12.23
C ASP A 260 -4.21 -8.82 11.84
N TYR A 261 -3.57 -7.69 12.12
CA TYR A 261 -2.17 -7.46 11.72
C TYR A 261 -1.18 -8.06 12.72
N GLY A 262 -1.66 -8.69 13.79
CA GLY A 262 -0.85 -9.12 14.91
C GLY A 262 -0.41 -7.96 15.80
N VAL A 263 0.67 -8.18 16.56
CA VAL A 263 1.12 -7.25 17.60
C VAL A 263 2.62 -7.02 17.54
N VAL A 264 3.04 -5.80 17.89
CA VAL A 264 4.46 -5.45 18.06
C VAL A 264 4.85 -5.64 19.52
N GLY A 265 5.91 -6.41 19.75
CA GLY A 265 6.48 -6.61 21.07
C GLY A 265 7.23 -5.39 21.61
N THR A 266 7.62 -5.49 22.89
CA THR A 266 8.33 -4.43 23.60
C THR A 266 9.66 -4.06 22.93
N LEU A 267 9.98 -2.77 22.94
CA LEU A 267 11.28 -2.26 22.47
C LEU A 267 12.43 -2.94 23.23
N GLY A 268 13.47 -3.35 22.50
CA GLY A 268 14.62 -4.05 23.06
C GLY A 268 14.47 -5.58 23.16
N THR A 269 13.27 -6.12 22.96
CA THR A 269 13.06 -7.57 22.89
C THR A 269 13.50 -8.10 21.51
N PRO A 270 14.36 -9.13 21.44
CA PRO A 270 14.68 -9.80 20.18
C PRO A 270 13.41 -10.35 19.50
N GLY A 271 13.27 -10.16 18.19
CA GLY A 271 12.11 -10.68 17.44
C GLY A 271 10.80 -9.95 17.73
N ARG A 272 10.83 -8.70 18.22
CA ARG A 272 9.59 -7.96 18.58
C ARG A 272 8.61 -7.75 17.42
N ALA A 273 9.03 -7.91 16.17
CA ALA A 273 8.16 -7.83 14.99
C ALA A 273 7.63 -9.20 14.53
N ASP A 274 8.05 -10.33 15.13
CA ASP A 274 7.70 -11.67 14.64
C ASP A 274 6.20 -11.98 14.74
N ALA A 275 5.54 -11.41 15.75
CA ALA A 275 4.09 -11.46 15.93
C ALA A 275 3.35 -10.34 15.20
N PHE A 276 4.05 -9.39 14.58
CA PHE A 276 3.46 -8.38 13.70
C PHE A 276 3.36 -9.00 12.31
N VAL A 277 2.23 -9.65 12.03
CA VAL A 277 1.95 -10.38 10.78
C VAL A 277 1.86 -9.42 9.59
N GLY A 278 1.34 -8.22 9.85
CA GLY A 278 1.21 -7.12 8.92
C GLY A 278 -0.04 -7.18 8.05
N ALA A 279 -0.43 -6.03 7.51
CA ALA A 279 -1.62 -5.88 6.69
C ALA A 279 -1.48 -6.47 5.29
N LEU A 280 -2.61 -6.88 4.70
CA LEU A 280 -2.71 -7.33 3.31
C LEU A 280 -3.98 -6.76 2.68
N GLY A 281 -3.89 -6.33 1.42
CA GLY A 281 -5.01 -5.73 0.70
C GLY A 281 -5.36 -4.29 1.11
N VAL A 282 -4.47 -3.63 1.84
CA VAL A 282 -4.58 -2.20 2.23
C VAL A 282 -3.71 -1.30 1.38
N SER A 283 -3.20 -1.77 0.24
CA SER A 283 -2.30 -0.95 -0.56
C SER A 283 -3.01 0.32 -1.00
N PHE A 284 -2.33 1.45 -0.89
CA PHE A 284 -2.87 2.72 -1.35
C PHE A 284 -3.15 2.75 -2.87
N LEU A 285 -2.58 1.82 -3.67
CA LEU A 285 -2.91 1.68 -5.10
C LEU A 285 -4.23 0.93 -5.35
N THR A 286 -4.80 0.30 -4.34
CA THR A 286 -6.04 -0.48 -4.39
C THR A 286 -7.06 -0.08 -3.33
N ALA A 287 -6.71 0.90 -2.48
CA ALA A 287 -7.61 1.52 -1.52
C ALA A 287 -8.79 2.11 -2.31
#